data_AF-A0A382GEV4-F1
#
_entry.id   AF-A0A382GEV4-F1
#
_cell.length_a   1.000
_cell.length_b   1.000
_cell.length_c   1.000
_cell.angle_alpha   90.00
_cell.angle_beta   90.00
_cell.angle_gamma   90.00
#
_symmetry.space_group_name_H-M   'P 1'
#
loop_
_entity.id
_entity.type
_entity.pdbx_description
1 polymer ?
#
loop_
_entity_poly.entity_id
_entity_poly.type
_entity_poly.pdbx_seq_one_letter_code
_entity_poly.pdbx_strand_id
1 'polypeptide(L)'
;MYTNSNNLKINFVIIGKPNSGKSTLFNKFLKKEISPTGETYGLTKELFIEKFRFKNVDFIIHDTPGLRRKSRIDDRDEESRNKKVIKLLEKIDAAILLIDSTENITRQDFKIADSIMRRKKLLFFIFNKIDLLDNQKEFKRRINNFLSSRYSQSKEINISFISALSGENIIYLLNEMIKKKKLCSLKI
;
A
#
# COMPACT_ATOMS: atom_id res chain seq x y z
N MET A 1 -4.17 35.73 -0.09
CA MET A 1 -2.78 35.23 -0.06
C MET A 1 -2.76 33.85 -0.69
N TYR A 2 -2.28 33.73 -1.93
CA TYR A 2 -2.18 32.46 -2.63
C TYR A 2 -0.90 31.74 -2.18
N THR A 3 -1.00 30.82 -1.22
CA THR A 3 0.05 29.82 -1.01
C THR A 3 -0.12 28.70 -2.02
N ASN A 4 0.27 28.99 -3.26
CA ASN A 4 0.46 27.96 -4.28
C ASN A 4 1.78 27.22 -3.97
N SER A 5 1.82 26.53 -2.84
CA SER A 5 2.87 25.55 -2.56
C SER A 5 2.41 24.27 -3.22
N ASN A 6 3.08 23.88 -4.30
CA ASN A 6 2.81 22.63 -5.01
C ASN A 6 3.27 21.45 -4.11
N ASN A 7 2.55 21.20 -3.01
CA ASN A 7 2.85 20.12 -2.08
C ASN A 7 2.67 18.80 -2.83
N LEU A 8 3.70 17.96 -2.78
CA LEU A 8 3.65 16.64 -3.42
C LEU A 8 2.48 15.86 -2.82
N LYS A 9 1.66 15.26 -3.68
CA LYS A 9 0.52 14.43 -3.27
C LYS A 9 0.73 12.99 -3.73
N ILE A 10 0.35 12.05 -2.88
CA ILE A 10 0.40 10.61 -3.17
C ILE A 10 -0.97 10.00 -2.89
N ASN A 11 -1.71 9.72 -3.96
CA ASN A 11 -2.93 8.91 -3.90
C ASN A 11 -2.53 7.44 -3.92
N PHE A 12 -2.95 6.66 -2.94
CA PHE A 12 -2.64 5.24 -2.92
C PHE A 12 -3.75 4.38 -2.35
N VAL A 13 -3.66 3.08 -2.60
CA VAL A 13 -4.55 2.05 -2.05
C VAL A 13 -3.74 1.00 -1.31
N ILE A 14 -4.31 0.40 -0.26
CA ILE A 14 -3.78 -0.81 0.37
C ILE A 14 -4.63 -1.99 -0.07
N ILE A 15 -4.00 -2.97 -0.71
CA ILE A 15 -4.63 -4.20 -1.19
C ILE A 15 -3.89 -5.41 -0.65
N GLY A 16 -4.54 -6.56 -0.64
CA GLY A 16 -3.99 -7.81 -0.13
C GLY A 16 -5.07 -8.72 0.41
N LYS A 17 -4.72 -9.98 0.64
CA LYS A 17 -5.63 -11.01 1.16
C LYS A 17 -6.28 -10.64 2.48
N PRO A 18 -7.42 -11.27 2.84
CA PRO A 18 -7.93 -11.24 4.20
C PRO A 18 -6.81 -11.49 5.23
N ASN A 19 -6.88 -10.82 6.40
CA ASN A 19 -5.95 -11.01 7.51
C ASN A 19 -4.47 -10.60 7.30
N SER A 20 -4.08 -10.09 6.12
CA SER A 20 -2.70 -9.59 5.88
C SER A 20 -2.29 -8.36 6.71
N GLY A 21 -3.21 -7.83 7.54
CA GLY A 21 -2.96 -6.70 8.42
C GLY A 21 -3.27 -5.32 7.83
N LYS A 22 -4.07 -5.26 6.75
CA LYS A 22 -4.42 -3.99 6.07
C LYS A 22 -5.03 -2.95 7.01
N SER A 23 -6.02 -3.33 7.83
CA SER A 23 -6.64 -2.42 8.80
C SER A 23 -5.66 -1.96 9.88
N THR A 24 -4.73 -2.82 10.29
CA THR A 24 -3.69 -2.46 11.26
C THR A 24 -2.74 -1.42 10.64
N LEU A 25 -2.29 -1.65 9.41
CA LEU A 25 -1.43 -0.71 8.68
C LEU A 25 -2.11 0.63 8.41
N PHE A 26 -3.37 0.59 7.97
CA PHE A 26 -4.19 1.78 7.76
C PHE A 26 -4.29 2.62 9.03
N ASN A 27 -4.67 1.99 10.15
CA ASN A 27 -4.71 2.69 11.44
C ASN A 27 -3.34 3.20 11.86
N LYS A 28 -2.25 2.49 11.53
CA LYS A 28 -0.90 2.93 11.85
C LYS A 28 -0.53 4.22 11.11
N PHE A 29 -0.86 4.32 9.83
CA PHE A 29 -0.67 5.56 9.06
C PHE A 29 -1.45 6.74 9.63
N LEU A 30 -2.62 6.48 10.22
CA LEU A 30 -3.48 7.53 10.81
C LEU A 30 -3.15 7.87 12.27
N LYS A 31 -2.44 7.02 13.02
CA LYS A 31 -2.33 7.12 14.50
C LYS A 31 -0.92 7.37 15.08
N LYS A 32 0.18 7.18 14.33
CA LYS A 32 1.54 7.41 14.86
C LYS A 32 2.29 8.46 14.05
N GLU A 33 2.78 9.50 14.72
CA GLU A 33 3.82 10.47 14.28
C GLU A 33 3.57 11.20 12.95
N ILE A 34 2.32 11.22 12.52
CA ILE A 34 1.89 11.78 11.26
C ILE A 34 0.66 12.58 11.61
N SER A 35 0.73 13.90 11.50
CA SER A 35 -0.37 14.77 11.89
C SER A 35 -1.58 14.43 11.02
N PRO A 36 -2.66 13.86 11.61
CA PRO A 36 -3.87 13.63 10.85
C PRO A 36 -4.40 15.00 10.47
N THR A 37 -4.45 15.30 9.17
CA THR A 37 -5.22 16.46 8.74
C THR A 37 -6.67 16.05 8.86
N GLY A 38 -7.42 16.68 9.77
CA GLY A 38 -8.81 16.34 10.10
C GLY A 38 -9.83 16.47 8.94
N GLU A 39 -9.37 16.51 7.69
CA GLU A 39 -10.17 16.59 6.49
C GLU A 39 -10.42 15.19 5.90
N THR A 40 -11.39 14.47 6.46
CA THR A 40 -11.98 13.32 5.77
C THR A 40 -12.81 13.84 4.60
N TYR A 41 -12.29 13.72 3.38
CA TYR A 41 -12.99 14.18 2.18
C TYR A 41 -14.02 13.13 1.75
N GLY A 42 -15.27 13.34 2.15
CA GLY A 42 -16.47 12.82 1.48
C GLY A 42 -16.62 11.30 1.39
N LEU A 43 -17.74 10.79 1.91
CA LEU A 43 -18.26 9.48 1.53
C LEU A 43 -18.71 9.54 0.06
N THR A 44 -17.89 9.09 -0.88
CA THR A 44 -18.49 8.58 -2.13
C THR A 44 -19.07 7.22 -1.77
N LYS A 45 -20.34 6.95 -2.09
CA LYS A 45 -21.11 5.74 -1.68
C LYS A 45 -20.39 4.39 -1.87
N GLU A 46 -19.26 4.36 -2.57
CA GLU A 46 -18.52 3.15 -2.93
C GLU A 46 -17.10 3.06 -2.35
N LEU A 47 -16.47 4.19 -1.95
CA LEU A 47 -15.04 4.24 -1.57
C LEU A 47 -14.82 5.23 -0.42
N PHE A 48 -14.17 4.77 0.64
CA PHE A 48 -13.80 5.61 1.78
C PHE A 48 -12.42 6.25 1.50
N ILE A 49 -12.26 7.54 1.77
CA ILE A 49 -11.01 8.27 1.48
C ILE A 49 -10.54 8.94 2.76
N GLU A 50 -9.32 8.66 3.18
CA GLU A 50 -8.67 9.36 4.31
C GLU A 50 -7.41 10.08 3.86
N LYS A 51 -7.07 11.13 4.58
CA LYS A 51 -5.90 11.96 4.32
C LYS A 51 -5.03 12.05 5.56
N PHE A 52 -3.72 12.02 5.35
CA PHE A 52 -2.75 12.29 6.39
C PHE A 52 -1.55 13.03 5.79
N ARG A 53 -0.83 13.77 6.63
CA ARG A 53 0.36 14.49 6.20
C ARG A 53 1.60 13.94 6.87
N PHE A 54 2.56 13.51 6.06
CA PHE A 54 3.88 13.10 6.51
C PHE A 54 4.94 14.00 5.86
N LYS A 55 5.71 14.72 6.68
CA LYS A 55 6.57 15.82 6.23
C LYS A 55 5.75 16.86 5.43
N ASN A 56 6.21 17.25 4.24
CA ASN A 56 5.53 18.18 3.34
C ASN A 56 4.83 17.47 2.18
N VAL A 57 4.35 16.25 2.41
CA VAL A 57 3.66 15.43 1.41
C VAL A 57 2.29 15.03 1.94
N ASP A 58 1.27 15.28 1.13
CA ASP A 58 -0.11 14.85 1.41
C ASP A 58 -0.30 13.42 0.92
N PHE A 59 -0.67 12.54 1.82
CA PHE A 59 -1.02 11.16 1.50
C PHE A 59 -2.53 10.99 1.52
N ILE A 60 -3.08 10.42 0.46
CA ILE A 60 -4.51 10.19 0.30
C ILE A 60 -4.69 8.68 0.13
N ILE A 61 -5.23 8.03 1.16
CA ILE A 61 -5.52 6.60 1.12
C ILE A 61 -6.94 6.42 0.59
N HIS A 62 -7.06 5.73 -0.53
CA HIS A 62 -8.32 5.23 -1.05
C HIS A 62 -8.56 3.85 -0.46
N ASP A 63 -9.70 3.69 0.21
CA ASP A 63 -10.06 2.47 0.90
C ASP A 63 -10.77 1.49 -0.04
N THR A 64 -10.57 0.20 0.21
CA THR A 64 -11.46 -0.85 -0.29
C THR A 64 -12.50 -1.15 0.80
N PRO A 65 -13.77 -1.44 0.50
CA PRO A 65 -14.85 -1.58 1.50
C PRO A 65 -14.71 -2.67 2.62
N GLY A 66 -13.50 -3.06 3.04
CA GLY A 66 -13.17 -3.93 4.15
C GLY A 66 -12.21 -3.38 5.22
N LEU A 67 -11.66 -2.15 5.15
CA LEU A 67 -10.74 -1.67 6.22
C LEU A 67 -11.46 -1.29 7.52
N ARG A 68 -12.73 -0.88 7.47
CA ARG A 68 -13.53 -0.45 8.63
C ARG A 68 -14.35 -1.54 9.33
N ARG A 69 -14.64 -2.68 8.70
CA ARG A 69 -15.50 -3.70 9.31
C ARG A 69 -14.70 -4.59 10.26
N LYS A 70 -14.37 -4.06 11.44
CA LYS A 70 -14.31 -4.90 12.64
C LYS A 70 -15.71 -5.52 12.77
N SER A 71 -15.75 -6.85 12.84
CA SER A 71 -16.95 -7.68 13.02
C SER A 71 -17.84 -7.88 11.78
N ARG A 72 -17.95 -9.17 11.41
CA ARG A 72 -19.05 -9.80 10.67
C ARG A 72 -19.49 -9.12 9.38
N ILE A 73 -18.91 -9.50 8.23
CA ILE A 73 -19.70 -9.73 7.00
C ILE A 73 -19.05 -10.88 6.22
N ASP A 74 -19.92 -11.77 5.79
CA ASP A 74 -19.71 -12.87 4.86
C ASP A 74 -18.97 -12.40 3.59
N ASP A 75 -17.70 -12.80 3.47
CA ASP A 75 -16.76 -12.34 2.46
C ASP A 75 -16.82 -13.17 1.16
N ARG A 76 -18.02 -13.56 0.73
CA ARG A 76 -18.20 -14.61 -0.29
C ARG A 76 -17.93 -14.20 -1.74
N ASP A 77 -17.53 -12.96 -2.02
CA ASP A 77 -17.39 -12.51 -3.41
C ASP A 77 -16.06 -11.79 -3.69
N GLU A 78 -15.00 -12.59 -3.83
CA GLU A 78 -13.66 -12.14 -4.22
C GLU A 78 -13.64 -11.46 -5.61
N GLU A 79 -14.56 -11.85 -6.50
CA GLU A 79 -14.62 -11.30 -7.85
C GLU A 79 -15.09 -9.83 -7.85
N SER A 80 -16.07 -9.51 -6.99
CA SER A 80 -16.53 -8.14 -6.73
C SER A 80 -15.41 -7.24 -6.19
N ARG A 81 -14.51 -7.79 -5.36
CA ARG A 81 -13.34 -7.08 -4.84
C ARG A 81 -12.34 -6.73 -5.94
N ASN A 82 -12.04 -7.68 -6.83
CA ASN A 82 -11.11 -7.46 -7.93
C ASN A 82 -11.59 -6.34 -8.88
N LYS A 83 -12.90 -6.33 -9.21
CA LYS A 83 -13.50 -5.28 -10.06
C LYS A 83 -13.42 -3.90 -9.39
N LYS A 84 -13.62 -3.80 -8.07
CA LYS A 84 -13.48 -2.56 -7.30
C LYS A 84 -12.03 -2.07 -7.23
N VAL A 85 -11.08 -2.99 -7.03
CA VAL A 85 -9.64 -2.66 -7.05
C VAL A 85 -9.24 -2.08 -8.41
N ILE A 86 -9.69 -2.65 -9.53
CA ILE A 86 -9.34 -2.14 -10.86
C ILE A 86 -9.79 -0.68 -11.07
N LYS A 87 -11.03 -0.34 -10.70
CA LYS A 87 -11.53 1.05 -10.79
C LYS A 87 -10.73 2.01 -9.91
N LEU A 88 -10.32 1.56 -8.73
CA LEU A 88 -9.44 2.32 -7.84
C LEU A 88 -8.07 2.56 -8.45
N LEU A 89 -7.51 1.57 -9.17
CA LEU A 89 -6.22 1.71 -9.82
C LEU A 89 -6.18 2.83 -10.85
N GLU A 90 -7.29 3.31 -11.39
CA GLU A 90 -7.28 4.45 -12.32
C GLU A 90 -7.01 5.77 -11.60
N LYS A 91 -7.48 5.90 -10.36
CA LYS A 91 -7.52 7.16 -9.58
C LYS A 91 -6.31 7.39 -8.68
N ILE A 92 -5.40 6.41 -8.59
CA ILE A 92 -4.27 6.44 -7.66
C ILE A 92 -2.92 6.58 -8.38
N ASP A 93 -1.91 7.04 -7.63
CA ASP A 93 -0.52 7.10 -8.04
C ASP A 93 0.21 5.77 -7.74
N ALA A 94 -0.10 5.15 -6.60
CA ALA A 94 0.60 3.99 -6.08
C ALA A 94 -0.34 2.95 -5.47
N ALA A 95 0.08 1.69 -5.44
CA ALA A 95 -0.60 0.62 -4.74
C ALA A 95 0.37 -0.11 -3.80
N ILE A 96 -0.07 -0.34 -2.56
CA ILE A 96 0.59 -1.21 -1.60
C ILE A 96 -0.06 -2.59 -1.72
N LEU A 97 0.69 -3.59 -2.19
CA LEU A 97 0.31 -4.99 -2.08
C LEU A 97 0.86 -5.55 -0.77
N LEU A 98 -0.01 -5.62 0.24
CA LEU A 98 0.31 -6.08 1.58
C LEU A 98 0.17 -7.60 1.70
N ILE A 99 1.28 -8.26 1.95
CA ILE A 99 1.43 -9.71 2.04
C ILE A 99 1.77 -10.06 3.49
N ASP A 100 1.12 -11.09 4.03
CA ASP A 100 1.52 -11.67 5.32
C ASP A 100 2.81 -12.46 5.15
N SER A 101 3.87 -12.11 5.90
CA SER A 101 5.16 -12.79 5.78
C SER A 101 5.16 -14.21 6.35
N THR A 102 4.18 -14.55 7.19
CA THR A 102 4.02 -15.91 7.71
C THR A 102 3.36 -16.84 6.69
N GLU A 103 2.81 -16.29 5.60
CA GLU A 103 2.20 -17.02 4.52
C GLU A 103 3.06 -17.00 3.24
N ASN A 104 2.78 -17.93 2.34
CA ASN A 104 3.38 -17.91 1.01
C ASN A 104 2.68 -16.89 0.08
N ILE A 105 3.47 -16.25 -0.78
CA ILE A 105 2.94 -15.46 -1.90
C ILE A 105 2.18 -16.40 -2.84
N THR A 106 0.97 -16.02 -3.22
CA THR A 106 0.13 -16.84 -4.09
C THR A 106 0.03 -16.32 -5.51
N ARG A 107 -0.50 -17.18 -6.40
CA ARG A 107 -0.82 -16.81 -7.79
C ARG A 107 -1.72 -15.57 -7.88
N GLN A 108 -2.63 -15.38 -6.92
CA GLN A 108 -3.53 -14.23 -6.90
C GLN A 108 -2.76 -12.92 -6.62
N ASP A 109 -1.80 -12.93 -5.70
CA ASP A 109 -0.95 -11.77 -5.41
C ASP A 109 -0.19 -11.33 -6.67
N PHE A 110 0.35 -12.29 -7.45
CA PHE A 110 0.99 -11.98 -8.72
C PHE A 110 0.03 -11.44 -9.78
N LYS A 111 -1.17 -12.02 -9.92
CA LYS A 111 -2.18 -11.50 -10.86
C LYS A 111 -2.53 -10.04 -10.57
N ILE A 112 -2.67 -9.69 -9.29
CA ILE A 112 -2.93 -8.33 -8.83
C ILE A 112 -1.74 -7.42 -9.14
N ALA A 113 -0.52 -7.84 -8.77
CA ALA A 113 0.72 -7.11 -9.07
C ALA A 113 0.88 -6.81 -10.56
N ASP A 114 0.75 -7.84 -11.41
CA ASP A 114 0.85 -7.72 -12.86
C ASP A 114 -0.18 -6.73 -13.41
N SER A 115 -1.40 -6.72 -12.85
CA SER A 115 -2.48 -5.80 -13.22
C SER A 115 -2.14 -4.33 -12.90
N ILE A 116 -1.47 -4.09 -11.78
CA ILE A 116 -1.03 -2.75 -11.34
C ILE A 116 0.12 -2.26 -12.21
N MET A 117 1.11 -3.12 -12.45
CA MET A 117 2.29 -2.79 -13.24
C MET A 117 1.93 -2.48 -14.69
N ARG A 118 1.00 -3.24 -15.31
CA ARG A 118 0.48 -2.94 -16.66
C ARG A 118 -0.15 -1.55 -16.78
N ARG A 119 -0.72 -1.02 -15.69
CA ARG A 119 -1.31 0.33 -15.62
C ARG A 119 -0.29 1.42 -15.30
N LYS A 120 1.00 1.09 -15.29
CA LYS A 120 2.11 2.00 -14.98
C LYS A 120 1.97 2.71 -13.62
N LYS A 121 1.27 2.07 -12.66
CA LYS A 121 1.17 2.57 -11.29
C LYS A 121 2.37 2.09 -10.48
N LEU A 122 2.79 2.90 -9.50
CA LEU A 122 3.85 2.50 -8.57
C LEU A 122 3.36 1.34 -7.71
N LEU A 123 3.99 0.17 -7.82
CA LEU A 123 3.68 -0.98 -6.99
C LEU A 123 4.71 -1.12 -5.87
N PHE A 124 4.22 -1.26 -4.64
CA PHE A 124 5.00 -1.58 -3.46
C PHE A 124 4.58 -2.95 -2.91
N PHE A 125 5.49 -3.92 -2.96
CA PHE A 125 5.35 -5.20 -2.26
C PHE A 125 5.72 -4.99 -0.80
N ILE A 126 4.74 -5.10 0.10
CA ILE A 126 4.94 -4.87 1.52
C ILE A 126 4.70 -6.18 2.26
N PHE A 127 5.79 -6.73 2.80
CA PHE A 127 5.77 -7.94 3.61
C PHE A 127 5.57 -7.55 5.07
N ASN A 128 4.38 -7.84 5.60
CA ASN A 128 3.94 -7.47 6.93
C ASN A 128 4.17 -8.61 7.94
N LYS A 129 4.11 -8.30 9.24
CA LYS A 129 4.29 -9.25 10.34
C LYS A 129 5.68 -9.90 10.39
N ILE A 130 6.71 -9.18 9.97
CA ILE A 130 8.08 -9.70 10.01
C ILE A 130 8.57 -10.02 11.43
N ASP A 131 7.95 -9.39 12.44
CA ASP A 131 8.17 -9.66 13.85
C ASP A 131 7.80 -11.10 14.26
N LEU A 132 6.98 -11.78 13.47
CA LEU A 132 6.58 -13.17 13.69
C LEU A 132 7.52 -14.20 13.02
N LEU A 133 8.56 -13.74 12.33
CA LEU A 133 9.50 -14.63 11.65
C LEU A 133 10.73 -14.91 12.51
N ASP A 134 11.06 -16.20 12.65
CA ASP A 134 12.27 -16.63 13.37
C ASP A 134 13.56 -16.13 12.69
N ASN A 135 13.64 -16.23 11.37
CA ASN A 135 14.81 -15.79 10.59
C ASN A 135 14.44 -14.74 9.54
N GLN A 136 14.28 -13.49 10.00
CA GLN A 136 13.97 -12.36 9.12
C GLN A 136 15.03 -12.14 8.02
N LYS A 137 16.32 -12.35 8.32
CA LYS A 137 17.41 -12.09 7.37
C LYS A 137 17.32 -13.01 6.16
N GLU A 138 17.11 -14.30 6.41
CA GLU A 138 16.95 -15.28 5.35
C GLU A 138 15.68 -15.04 4.55
N PHE A 139 14.56 -14.76 5.22
CA PHE A 139 13.29 -14.44 4.56
C PHE A 139 13.44 -13.25 3.60
N LYS A 140 14.02 -12.14 4.08
CA LYS A 140 14.27 -10.93 3.28
C LYS A 140 15.10 -11.24 2.04
N ARG A 141 16.20 -12.00 2.19
CA ARG A 141 17.05 -12.43 1.06
C ARG A 141 16.27 -13.27 0.05
N ARG A 142 15.52 -14.27 0.50
CA ARG A 142 14.73 -15.16 -0.35
C ARG A 142 13.70 -14.39 -1.17
N ILE A 143 12.94 -13.50 -0.51
CA ILE A 143 11.92 -12.68 -1.16
C ILE A 143 12.53 -11.72 -2.18
N ASN A 144 13.61 -11.02 -1.83
CA ASN A 144 14.28 -10.10 -2.74
C ASN A 144 14.78 -10.82 -4.00
N ASN A 145 15.45 -11.96 -3.84
CA ASN A 145 15.92 -12.75 -4.98
C ASN A 145 14.75 -13.24 -5.85
N PHE A 146 13.71 -13.77 -5.22
CA PHE A 146 12.56 -14.32 -5.92
C PHE A 146 11.81 -13.27 -6.74
N LEU A 147 11.47 -12.13 -6.13
CA LEU A 147 10.74 -11.06 -6.83
C LEU A 147 11.61 -10.37 -7.89
N SER A 148 12.91 -10.18 -7.62
CA SER A 148 13.83 -9.59 -8.62
C SER A 148 14.01 -10.50 -9.83
N SER A 149 14.05 -11.83 -9.62
CA SER A 149 14.08 -12.79 -10.72
C SER A 149 12.76 -12.77 -11.51
N ARG A 150 11.62 -12.80 -10.81
CA ARG A 150 10.29 -12.84 -11.46
C ARG A 150 9.99 -11.57 -12.27
N TYR A 151 10.40 -10.41 -11.76
CA TYR A 151 10.15 -9.10 -12.38
C TYR A 151 11.43 -8.49 -12.98
N SER A 152 12.38 -9.32 -13.42
CA SER A 152 13.67 -8.89 -13.97
C SER A 152 13.57 -7.86 -15.10
N GLN A 153 12.49 -7.95 -15.89
CA GLN A 153 12.22 -7.02 -17.00
C GLN A 153 11.64 -5.67 -16.55
N SER A 154 11.31 -5.53 -15.27
CA SER A 154 10.77 -4.29 -14.70
C SER A 154 11.91 -3.48 -14.10
N LYS A 155 12.05 -2.22 -14.54
CA LYS A 155 13.18 -1.35 -14.17
C LYS A 155 13.31 -1.05 -12.67
N GLU A 156 12.28 -1.31 -11.87
CA GLU A 156 12.41 -1.34 -10.41
C GLU A 156 11.17 -1.95 -9.75
N ILE A 157 11.39 -2.88 -8.82
CA ILE A 157 10.35 -3.35 -7.89
C ILE A 157 10.60 -2.73 -6.52
N ASN A 158 9.56 -2.22 -5.89
CA ASN A 158 9.67 -1.62 -4.56
C ASN A 158 9.27 -2.68 -3.52
N ILE A 159 10.23 -3.15 -2.73
CA ILE A 159 10.00 -4.17 -1.69
C ILE A 159 10.32 -3.55 -0.34
N SER A 160 9.41 -3.66 0.62
CA SER A 160 9.67 -3.31 2.02
C SER A 160 9.12 -4.37 2.97
N PHE A 161 9.73 -4.44 4.13
CA PHE A 161 9.42 -5.39 5.19
C PHE A 161 9.03 -4.60 6.44
N ILE A 162 7.83 -4.82 6.96
CA ILE A 162 7.27 -4.03 8.06
C ILE A 162 6.64 -4.91 9.14
N SER A 163 6.48 -4.33 10.32
CA SER A 163 5.47 -4.78 11.28
C SER A 163 4.46 -3.67 11.48
N ALA A 164 3.27 -3.83 10.91
CA ALA A 164 2.17 -2.90 11.13
C ALA A 164 1.73 -2.85 12.59
N LEU A 165 1.96 -3.91 13.37
CA LEU A 165 1.59 -3.98 14.78
C LEU A 165 2.52 -3.09 15.62
N SER A 166 3.83 -3.34 15.58
CA SER A 166 4.82 -2.55 16.35
C SER A 166 5.00 -1.14 15.78
N GLY A 167 4.94 -1.02 14.45
CA GLY A 167 5.30 0.18 13.69
C GLY A 167 6.68 0.12 13.04
N GLU A 168 7.36 -1.04 13.11
CA GLU A 168 8.66 -1.25 12.49
C GLU A 168 8.62 -0.92 10.98
N ASN A 169 9.58 -0.10 10.53
CA ASN A 169 9.80 0.30 9.13
C ASN A 169 8.65 1.07 8.44
N ILE A 170 7.64 1.54 9.17
CA ILE A 170 6.55 2.35 8.61
C ILE A 170 7.05 3.70 8.08
N ILE A 171 7.89 4.39 8.85
CA ILE A 171 8.49 5.67 8.46
C ILE A 171 9.38 5.48 7.22
N TYR A 172 10.15 4.39 7.19
CA TYR A 172 10.99 4.03 6.05
C TYR A 172 10.15 3.81 4.79
N LEU A 173 9.04 3.07 4.88
CA LEU A 173 8.09 2.88 3.78
C LEU A 173 7.57 4.22 3.23
N LEU A 174 7.13 5.14 4.09
CA LEU A 174 6.63 6.45 3.65
C LEU A 174 7.72 7.27 2.94
N ASN A 175 8.96 7.23 3.43
CA ASN A 175 10.09 7.89 2.77
C ASN A 175 10.37 7.30 1.38
N GLU A 176 10.35 5.97 1.23
CA GLU A 176 10.52 5.31 -0.07
C GLU A 176 9.39 5.64 -1.03
N MET A 177 8.14 5.70 -0.56
CA MET A 177 7.01 6.15 -1.38
C MET A 177 7.20 7.57 -1.91
N ILE A 178 7.65 8.50 -1.07
CA ILE A 178 7.97 9.88 -1.47
C ILE A 178 9.08 9.90 -2.51
N LYS A 179 10.19 9.19 -2.24
CA LYS A 179 11.35 9.11 -3.14
C LYS A 179 10.95 8.60 -4.52
N LYS A 180 10.17 7.53 -4.58
CA LYS A 180 9.71 6.94 -5.85
C LYS A 180 8.73 7.82 -6.60
N LYS A 181 7.77 8.45 -5.90
CA LYS A 181 6.86 9.41 -6.54
C LYS A 181 7.64 10.56 -7.18
N LYS A 182 8.62 11.14 -6.48
CA LYS A 182 9.49 12.20 -7.02
C LYS A 182 10.24 11.74 -8.28
N LEU A 183 10.84 10.55 -8.24
CA LEU A 183 11.57 10.02 -9.39
C LEU A 183 10.66 9.83 -10.62
N CYS A 184 9.40 9.44 -10.42
CA CYS A 184 8.43 9.34 -11.51
C CYS A 184 8.01 10.71 -12.05
N SER A 185 7.86 11.73 -11.19
CA SER A 185 7.50 13.09 -11.61
C SER A 185 8.60 13.80 -12.40
N LEU A 186 9.87 13.41 -12.24
CA LEU A 186 11.02 13.99 -12.96
C LEU A 186 11.30 13.35 -14.33
N LYS A 187 10.61 12.25 -14.67
CA LYS A 187 10.79 11.52 -15.94
C LYS A 187 9.72 11.87 -16.99
N ILE A 188 8.95 12.93 -16.73
CA ILE A 188 7.95 13.53 -17.63
C ILE A 188 8.54 14.84 -18.12
#